data_AF-A0ABD0BGU2-F1
#
_entry.id   AF-A0ABD0BGU2-F1
#
_cell.length_a   1.000
_cell.length_b   1.000
_cell.length_c   1.000
_cell.angle_alpha   90.00
_cell.angle_beta   90.00
_cell.angle_gamma   90.00
#
_symmetry.space_group_name_H-M   'P 1'
#
loop_
_entity.id
_entity.type
_entity.pdbx_description
1 polymer ?
#
loop_
_entity_poly.entity_id
_entity_poly.type
_entity_poly.pdbx_seq_one_letter_code
_entity_poly.pdbx_strand_id
1 'polypeptide(L)'
;MAKHLEHPENDLQSDADYANRHRPEPTSFDELADAPDPLHQAKLNQRSTKQAVAWAIGTPIVTGIVAFILAVVSRTLGGPLCDSGHATWICSRSAEIWWPLLTSLVPLAGTLGCGIILWRKYITYTRWRPWMGTFWVLVPWMMLWMVTVFQMTIVGH
;
A
#
# COMPACT_ATOMS: atom_id res chain seq x y z
N MET A 1 5.70 45.85 -14.29
CA MET A 1 4.50 45.00 -14.12
C MET A 1 4.23 44.86 -12.64
N ALA A 2 3.12 45.41 -12.15
CA ALA A 2 2.72 45.25 -10.76
C ALA A 2 2.46 43.76 -10.50
N LYS A 3 3.16 43.18 -9.53
CA LYS A 3 2.84 41.87 -8.99
C LYS A 3 1.49 42.02 -8.31
N HIS A 4 0.40 41.69 -9.02
CA HIS A 4 -0.88 41.50 -8.36
C HIS A 4 -0.61 40.52 -7.22
N LEU A 5 -0.88 40.95 -5.99
CA LEU A 5 -0.96 40.05 -4.85
C LEU A 5 -2.12 39.11 -5.20
N GLU A 6 -1.81 37.99 -5.87
CA GLU A 6 -2.75 36.90 -6.01
C GLU A 6 -3.14 36.50 -4.60
N HIS A 7 -4.40 36.76 -4.31
CA HIS A 7 -5.03 36.36 -3.08
C HIS A 7 -4.88 34.82 -2.99
N PRO A 8 -4.43 34.25 -1.86
CA PRO A 8 -4.08 32.83 -1.76
C PRO A 8 -5.23 31.88 -2.15
N GLU A 9 -6.47 32.35 -2.12
CA GLU A 9 -7.65 31.64 -2.61
C GLU A 9 -7.76 31.52 -4.15
N ASN A 10 -7.02 32.31 -4.93
CA ASN A 10 -7.03 32.32 -6.38
C ASN A 10 -5.83 31.56 -7.00
N ASP A 11 -5.08 30.82 -6.17
CA ASP A 11 -4.05 29.91 -6.65
C ASP A 11 -4.71 28.65 -7.24
N LEU A 12 -4.97 28.70 -8.54
CA LEU A 12 -5.54 27.60 -9.32
C LEU A 12 -4.48 26.65 -9.87
N GLN A 13 -3.20 26.83 -9.55
CA GLN A 13 -2.09 26.08 -10.15
C GLN A 13 -1.43 25.09 -9.18
N SER A 14 -1.25 25.45 -7.91
CA SER A 14 -0.44 24.64 -6.98
C SER A 14 -1.05 23.28 -6.61
N ASP A 15 -2.37 23.15 -6.55
CA ASP A 15 -3.08 21.88 -6.27
C ASP A 15 -3.86 21.34 -7.49
N ALA A 16 -3.58 21.88 -8.69
CA ALA A 16 -4.25 21.45 -9.90
C ALA A 16 -3.87 20.01 -10.28
N ASP A 17 -4.83 19.11 -10.16
CA ASP A 17 -4.66 17.69 -10.49
C ASP A 17 -5.10 17.39 -11.92
N TYR A 18 -4.35 17.91 -12.89
CA TYR A 18 -4.67 17.81 -14.34
C TYR A 18 -4.76 16.38 -14.88
N ALA A 19 -4.23 15.39 -14.17
CA ALA A 19 -4.25 14.00 -14.60
C ALA A 19 -5.23 13.14 -13.79
N ASN A 20 -6.03 13.76 -12.91
CA ASN A 20 -7.11 13.05 -12.23
C ASN A 20 -8.23 12.75 -13.22
N ARG A 21 -9.05 11.74 -12.90
CA ARG A 21 -10.27 11.48 -13.66
C ARG A 21 -11.27 12.61 -13.39
N HIS A 22 -11.71 13.26 -14.45
CA HIS A 22 -12.77 14.27 -14.35
C HIS A 22 -14.14 13.63 -14.15
N ARG A 23 -14.98 14.31 -13.35
CA ARG A 23 -16.41 14.00 -13.29
C ARG A 23 -17.07 14.38 -14.62
N PRO A 24 -18.16 13.71 -15.00
CA PRO A 24 -19.00 14.18 -16.09
C PRO A 24 -19.44 15.62 -15.86
N GLU A 25 -19.55 16.41 -16.93
CA GLU A 25 -20.10 17.75 -16.83
C GLU A 25 -21.59 17.67 -16.50
N PRO A 26 -22.10 18.50 -15.56
CA PRO A 26 -23.51 18.48 -15.19
C PRO A 26 -24.36 18.92 -16.38
N THR A 27 -25.46 18.20 -16.60
CA THR A 27 -26.36 18.42 -17.75
C THR A 27 -27.61 19.23 -17.40
N SER A 28 -27.84 19.46 -16.10
CA SER A 28 -28.99 20.21 -15.57
C SER A 28 -28.60 21.14 -14.42
N PHE A 29 -29.45 22.12 -14.11
CA PHE A 29 -29.22 23.04 -12.99
C PHE A 29 -29.24 22.33 -11.64
N ASP A 30 -30.13 21.35 -11.46
CA ASP A 30 -30.21 20.57 -10.22
C ASP A 30 -28.93 19.74 -10.01
N GLU A 31 -28.41 19.11 -11.06
CA GLU A 31 -27.15 18.36 -11.01
C GLU A 31 -25.93 19.25 -10.70
N LEU A 32 -25.94 20.49 -11.19
CA LEU A 32 -24.92 21.48 -10.86
C LEU A 32 -25.02 21.93 -9.39
N ALA A 33 -26.23 22.07 -8.85
CA ALA A 33 -26.45 22.40 -7.45
C ALA A 33 -26.03 21.28 -6.50
N ASP A 34 -26.17 20.02 -6.93
CA ASP A 34 -25.74 18.82 -6.20
C ASP A 34 -24.23 18.52 -6.35
N ALA A 35 -23.48 19.36 -7.06
CA ALA A 35 -22.04 19.18 -7.23
C ALA A 35 -21.31 19.21 -5.88
N PRO A 36 -20.28 18.36 -5.69
CA PRO A 36 -19.54 18.33 -4.43
C PRO A 36 -18.80 19.64 -4.19
N ASP A 37 -18.74 20.07 -2.93
CA ASP A 37 -17.93 21.21 -2.53
C ASP A 37 -16.45 21.02 -2.95
N PRO A 38 -15.85 21.95 -3.73
CA PRO A 38 -14.46 21.84 -4.17
C PRO A 38 -13.46 21.80 -3.01
N LEU A 39 -13.73 22.51 -1.90
CA LEU A 39 -12.85 22.50 -0.72
C LEU A 39 -12.86 21.12 -0.05
N HIS A 40 -14.06 20.51 0.07
CA HIS A 40 -14.19 19.17 0.60
C HIS A 40 -13.39 18.15 -0.24
N GLN A 41 -13.48 18.26 -1.58
CA GLN A 41 -12.76 17.39 -2.50
C GLN A 41 -11.23 17.56 -2.42
N ALA A 42 -10.72 18.78 -2.34
CA ALA A 42 -9.29 19.04 -2.15
C ALA A 42 -8.76 18.38 -0.86
N LYS A 43 -9.50 18.50 0.26
CA LYS A 43 -9.15 17.83 1.53
C LYS A 43 -9.11 16.31 1.39
N LEU A 44 -10.05 15.71 0.66
CA LEU A 44 -10.06 14.27 0.40
C LEU A 44 -8.85 13.84 -0.45
N ASN A 45 -8.47 14.63 -1.46
CA ASN A 45 -7.31 14.36 -2.32
C ASN A 45 -5.99 14.43 -1.54
N GLN A 46 -5.83 15.43 -0.67
CA GLN A 46 -4.66 15.53 0.19
C GLN A 46 -4.54 14.34 1.14
N ARG A 47 -5.66 13.93 1.76
CA ARG A 47 -5.72 12.72 2.61
C ARG A 47 -5.40 11.45 1.83
N SER A 48 -5.93 11.31 0.61
CA SER A 48 -5.67 10.17 -0.27
C SER A 48 -4.17 10.00 -0.54
N THR A 49 -3.48 11.11 -0.79
CA THR A 49 -2.02 11.11 -1.03
C THR A 49 -1.24 10.64 0.19
N LYS A 50 -1.56 11.18 1.38
CA LYS A 50 -0.93 10.77 2.64
C LYS A 50 -1.17 9.29 2.94
N GLN A 51 -2.39 8.80 2.69
CA GLN A 51 -2.75 7.39 2.86
C GLN A 51 -1.94 6.49 1.92
N ALA A 52 -1.78 6.87 0.65
CA ALA A 52 -1.00 6.10 -0.31
C ALA A 52 0.47 5.95 0.13
N VAL A 53 1.11 7.06 0.53
CA VAL A 53 2.49 7.04 1.06
C VAL A 53 2.60 6.18 2.32
N ALA A 54 1.66 6.35 3.27
CA ALA A 54 1.63 5.55 4.48
C ALA A 54 1.45 4.05 4.18
N TRP A 55 0.66 3.70 3.17
CA TRP A 55 0.46 2.32 2.73
C TRP A 55 1.72 1.72 2.07
N ALA A 56 2.41 2.52 1.24
CA ALA A 56 3.66 2.12 0.59
C ALA A 56 4.76 1.78 1.60
N ILE A 57 4.90 2.57 2.67
CA ILE A 57 5.91 2.39 3.70
C ILE A 57 5.45 1.38 4.76
N GLY A 58 4.18 1.45 5.14
CA GLY A 58 3.60 0.61 6.19
C GLY A 58 3.57 -0.86 5.80
N THR A 59 3.34 -1.19 4.52
CA THR A 59 3.27 -2.59 4.09
C THR A 59 4.59 -3.33 4.31
N PRO A 60 5.76 -2.86 3.83
CA PRO A 60 7.06 -3.47 4.16
C PRO A 60 7.36 -3.55 5.66
N ILE A 61 7.04 -2.50 6.42
CA ILE A 61 7.25 -2.49 7.88
C ILE A 61 6.43 -3.60 8.54
N VAL A 62 5.14 -3.70 8.22
CA VAL A 62 4.26 -4.74 8.77
C VAL A 62 4.73 -6.13 8.33
N THR A 63 5.17 -6.30 7.07
CA THR A 63 5.78 -7.56 6.62
C THR A 63 6.97 -7.96 7.48
N GLY A 64 7.91 -7.03 7.71
CA GLY A 64 9.09 -7.27 8.54
C GLY A 64 8.75 -7.59 10.01
N ILE A 65 7.81 -6.86 10.60
CA ILE A 65 7.35 -7.10 11.97
C ILE A 65 6.72 -8.49 12.10
N VAL A 66 5.80 -8.85 11.20
CA VAL A 66 5.16 -10.17 11.21
C VAL A 66 6.21 -11.27 11.03
N ALA A 67 7.12 -11.11 10.07
CA ALA A 67 8.20 -12.07 9.85
C ALA A 67 9.09 -12.27 11.07
N PHE A 68 9.45 -11.18 11.75
CA PHE A 68 10.26 -11.24 12.95
C PHE A 68 9.52 -11.92 14.11
N ILE A 69 8.27 -11.53 14.38
CA ILE A 69 7.45 -12.16 15.44
C ILE A 69 7.33 -13.67 15.19
N LEU A 70 7.02 -14.07 13.96
CA LEU A 70 6.92 -15.49 13.60
C LEU A 70 8.26 -16.22 13.69
N ALA A 71 9.37 -15.55 13.39
CA ALA A 71 10.70 -16.14 13.55
C ALA A 71 11.03 -16.38 15.04
N VAL A 72 10.67 -15.45 15.92
CA VAL A 72 10.77 -15.62 17.37
C VAL A 72 9.91 -16.78 17.85
N VAL A 73 8.66 -16.89 17.37
CA VAL A 73 7.78 -18.02 17.70
C VAL A 73 8.43 -19.35 17.30
N SER A 74 8.90 -19.47 16.06
CA SER A 74 9.65 -20.66 15.61
C SER A 74 10.83 -20.97 16.53
N ARG A 75 11.61 -19.94 16.90
CA ARG A 75 12.78 -20.11 17.76
C ARG A 75 12.43 -20.62 19.15
N THR A 76 11.31 -20.14 19.72
CA THR A 76 10.82 -20.55 21.03
C THR A 76 10.22 -21.96 21.05
N LEU A 77 9.60 -22.39 19.95
CA LEU A 77 9.11 -23.77 19.80
C LEU A 77 10.26 -24.77 19.68
N GLY A 78 11.41 -24.34 19.17
CA GLY A 78 12.58 -25.17 18.98
C GLY A 78 12.38 -26.22 17.88
N GLY A 79 13.29 -27.19 17.83
CA GLY A 79 13.20 -28.30 16.90
C GLY A 79 14.57 -28.79 16.43
N PRO A 80 14.57 -29.92 15.71
CA PRO A 80 15.78 -30.67 15.39
C PRO A 80 16.79 -29.88 14.56
N LEU A 81 16.35 -28.89 13.76
CA LEU A 81 17.25 -28.06 12.95
C LEU A 81 18.05 -27.07 13.80
N CYS A 82 17.46 -26.57 14.88
CA CYS A 82 18.15 -25.68 15.81
C CYS A 82 19.06 -26.46 16.77
N ASP A 83 18.65 -27.67 17.17
CA ASP A 83 19.46 -28.52 18.06
C ASP A 83 20.71 -29.08 17.37
N SER A 84 20.60 -29.38 16.07
CA SER A 84 21.73 -29.83 15.23
C SER A 84 22.63 -28.69 14.74
N GLY A 85 22.26 -27.43 14.99
CA GLY A 85 23.01 -26.25 14.54
C GLY A 85 22.87 -25.92 13.05
N HIS A 86 21.99 -26.61 12.31
CA HIS A 86 21.73 -26.33 10.90
C HIS A 86 20.97 -25.02 10.66
N ALA A 87 20.15 -24.58 11.63
CA ALA A 87 19.41 -23.32 11.54
C ALA A 87 19.38 -22.58 12.88
N THR A 88 19.31 -21.24 12.85
CA THR A 88 19.31 -20.42 14.08
C THR A 88 17.93 -19.91 14.49
N TRP A 89 17.01 -19.73 13.53
CA TRP A 89 15.70 -19.10 13.78
C TRP A 89 14.53 -20.03 13.41
N ILE A 90 14.58 -20.61 12.22
CA ILE A 90 13.56 -21.54 11.75
C ILE A 90 13.98 -22.95 12.14
N CYS A 91 13.31 -23.54 13.13
CA CYS A 91 13.88 -24.66 13.89
C CYS A 91 13.34 -26.05 13.52
N SER A 92 12.35 -26.14 12.63
CA SER A 92 11.72 -27.41 12.27
C SER A 92 11.13 -27.37 10.86
N ARG A 93 10.96 -28.54 10.22
CA ARG A 93 10.35 -28.65 8.87
C ARG A 93 8.97 -28.01 8.81
N SER A 94 8.18 -28.10 9.88
CA SER A 94 6.87 -27.46 9.93
C SER A 94 7.00 -25.93 9.91
N ALA A 95 7.99 -25.36 10.62
CA ALA A 95 8.29 -23.94 10.59
C ALA A 95 8.74 -23.44 9.22
N GLU A 96 9.49 -24.25 8.46
CA GLU A 96 9.85 -23.91 7.07
C GLU A 96 8.64 -23.85 6.13
N ILE A 97 7.50 -24.42 6.52
CA ILE A 97 6.26 -24.37 5.73
C ILE A 97 5.41 -23.20 6.18
N TRP A 98 5.03 -23.15 7.46
CA TRP A 98 4.05 -22.14 7.90
C TRP A 98 4.65 -20.73 7.96
N TRP A 99 5.94 -20.59 8.29
CA TRP A 99 6.58 -19.27 8.41
C TRP A 99 6.59 -18.51 7.08
N PRO A 100 7.14 -19.06 5.98
CA PRO A 100 7.11 -18.37 4.69
C PRO A 100 5.68 -18.19 4.15
N LEU A 101 4.75 -19.11 4.40
CA LEU A 101 3.34 -18.94 4.00
C LEU A 101 2.70 -17.71 4.66
N LEU A 102 2.78 -17.62 5.99
CA LEU A 102 2.15 -16.54 6.74
C LEU A 102 2.81 -15.18 6.50
N THR A 103 4.14 -15.16 6.39
CA THR A 103 4.87 -13.91 6.11
C THR A 103 4.61 -13.40 4.70
N SER A 104 4.51 -14.29 3.72
CA SER A 104 4.22 -13.93 2.32
C SER A 104 2.77 -13.47 2.11
N LEU A 105 1.85 -13.86 2.98
CA LEU A 105 0.46 -13.41 2.93
C LEU A 105 0.34 -11.89 3.14
N VAL A 106 1.22 -11.30 3.96
CA VAL A 106 1.20 -9.86 4.27
C VAL A 106 1.44 -8.98 3.04
N PRO A 107 2.57 -9.11 2.30
CA PRO A 107 2.81 -8.27 1.12
C PRO A 107 1.82 -8.60 -0.02
N LEU A 108 1.31 -9.82 -0.11
CA LEU A 108 0.24 -10.18 -1.04
C LEU A 108 -1.04 -9.40 -0.73
N ALA A 109 -1.52 -9.48 0.51
CA ALA A 109 -2.71 -8.77 0.97
C ALA A 109 -2.54 -7.24 0.86
N GLY A 110 -1.35 -6.71 1.17
CA GLY A 110 -1.03 -5.29 1.03
C GLY A 110 -1.10 -4.81 -0.42
N THR A 111 -0.61 -5.61 -1.37
CA THR A 111 -0.66 -5.30 -2.81
C THR A 111 -2.09 -5.38 -3.35
N LEU A 112 -2.83 -6.44 -3.03
CA LEU A 112 -4.24 -6.58 -3.43
C LEU A 112 -5.11 -5.47 -2.82
N GLY A 113 -4.93 -5.18 -1.54
CA GLY A 113 -5.59 -4.07 -0.85
C GLY A 113 -5.31 -2.72 -1.51
N CYS A 114 -4.05 -2.48 -1.90
CA CYS A 114 -3.68 -1.27 -2.66
C CYS A 114 -4.45 -1.18 -3.99
N GLY A 115 -4.55 -2.27 -4.75
CA GLY A 115 -5.31 -2.31 -6.01
C GLY A 115 -6.80 -2.02 -5.82
N ILE A 116 -7.41 -2.60 -4.78
CA ILE A 116 -8.82 -2.35 -4.43
C ILE A 116 -9.03 -0.87 -4.07
N ILE A 117 -8.17 -0.30 -3.22
CA ILE A 117 -8.29 1.10 -2.82
C ILE A 117 -8.08 2.03 -4.02
N LEU A 118 -7.06 1.76 -4.85
CA LEU A 118 -6.81 2.48 -6.09
C LEU A 118 -8.07 2.54 -6.97
N TRP A 119 -8.69 1.38 -7.22
CA TRP A 119 -9.92 1.32 -8.01
C TRP A 119 -11.05 2.13 -7.37
N ARG A 120 -11.24 2.01 -6.05
CA ARG A 120 -12.27 2.78 -5.32
C ARG A 120 -12.03 4.28 -5.45
N LYS A 121 -10.78 4.75 -5.36
CA LYS A 121 -10.43 6.17 -5.54
C LYS A 121 -10.70 6.65 -6.96
N TYR A 122 -10.37 5.82 -7.95
CA TYR A 122 -10.60 6.10 -9.36
C TYR A 122 -12.09 6.26 -9.71
N ILE A 123 -12.97 5.40 -9.18
CA ILE A 123 -14.42 5.50 -9.44
C ILE A 123 -15.12 6.60 -8.63
N THR A 124 -14.54 7.04 -7.50
CA THR A 124 -15.07 8.15 -6.69
C THR A 124 -14.51 9.51 -7.06
N TYR A 125 -13.71 9.58 -8.13
CA TYR A 125 -13.08 10.82 -8.63
C TYR A 125 -12.17 11.49 -7.59
N THR A 126 -11.59 10.70 -6.69
CA THR A 126 -10.57 11.16 -5.74
C THR A 126 -9.18 10.85 -6.26
N ARG A 127 -8.18 11.63 -5.85
CA ARG A 127 -6.79 11.51 -6.33
C ARG A 127 -6.26 10.08 -6.21
N TRP A 128 -6.16 9.39 -7.35
CA TRP A 128 -5.84 7.97 -7.46
C TRP A 128 -4.36 7.72 -7.84
N ARG A 129 -3.72 8.67 -8.53
CA ARG A 129 -2.34 8.52 -9.05
C ARG A 129 -1.30 8.12 -7.99
N PRO A 130 -1.29 8.69 -6.76
CA PRO A 130 -0.37 8.25 -5.71
C PRO A 130 -0.52 6.76 -5.34
N TRP A 131 -1.74 6.23 -5.42
CA TRP A 131 -2.01 4.81 -5.21
C TRP A 131 -1.45 3.94 -6.34
N MET A 132 -1.38 4.47 -7.57
CA MET A 132 -0.77 3.75 -8.69
C MET A 132 0.74 3.62 -8.49
N GLY A 133 1.40 4.71 -8.08
CA GLY A 133 2.81 4.66 -7.67
C GLY A 133 3.03 3.69 -6.51
N THR A 134 2.15 3.71 -5.50
CA THR A 134 2.20 2.78 -4.36
C THR A 134 2.07 1.32 -4.82
N PHE A 135 1.13 1.02 -5.71
CA PHE A 135 0.94 -0.32 -6.27
C PHE A 135 2.22 -0.81 -6.97
N TRP A 136 2.83 0.04 -7.80
CA TRP A 136 4.07 -0.29 -8.49
C TRP A 136 5.30 -0.45 -7.58
N VAL A 137 5.28 0.13 -6.38
CA VAL A 137 6.30 -0.13 -5.35
C VAL A 137 6.04 -1.44 -4.62
N LEU A 138 4.77 -1.77 -4.35
CA LEU A 138 4.41 -2.97 -3.60
C LEU A 138 4.49 -4.26 -4.42
N VAL A 139 4.23 -4.21 -5.72
CA VAL A 139 4.40 -5.38 -6.62
C VAL A 139 5.80 -5.98 -6.54
N PRO A 140 6.91 -5.24 -6.76
CA PRO A 140 8.25 -5.81 -6.65
C PRO A 140 8.58 -6.23 -5.22
N TRP A 141 8.07 -5.53 -4.20
CA TRP A 141 8.22 -5.96 -2.80
C TRP A 141 7.57 -7.32 -2.54
N MET A 142 6.34 -7.52 -3.02
CA MET A 142 5.64 -8.80 -2.96
C MET A 142 6.39 -9.87 -3.75
N MET A 143 6.82 -9.57 -4.98
CA MET A 143 7.58 -10.51 -5.80
C MET A 143 8.89 -10.93 -5.12
N LEU A 144 9.63 -9.99 -4.53
CA LEU A 144 10.84 -10.28 -3.78
C LEU A 144 10.55 -11.30 -2.67
N TRP A 145 9.48 -11.11 -1.90
CA TRP A 145 9.09 -12.04 -0.84
C TRP A 145 8.67 -13.42 -1.38
N MET A 146 7.90 -13.44 -2.46
CA MET A 146 7.45 -14.70 -3.10
C MET A 146 8.60 -15.48 -3.73
N VAL A 147 9.62 -14.81 -4.26
CA VAL A 147 10.75 -15.51 -4.88
C VAL A 147 11.77 -15.94 -3.82
N THR A 148 12.05 -15.10 -2.84
CA THR A 148 13.15 -15.38 -1.87
C THR A 148 12.69 -16.16 -0.65
N VAL A 149 11.51 -15.85 -0.11
CA VAL A 149 11.02 -16.42 1.15
C VAL A 149 10.05 -17.56 0.91
N PHE A 150 9.06 -17.38 0.03
CA PHE A 150 8.02 -18.40 -0.19
C PHE A 150 8.59 -19.73 -0.71
N GLN A 151 9.68 -19.71 -1.49
CA GLN A 151 10.37 -20.93 -1.95
C GLN A 151 10.81 -21.88 -0.83
N MET A 152 11.05 -21.36 0.39
CA MET A 152 11.41 -22.19 1.54
C MET A 152 10.33 -23.22 1.88
N THR A 153 9.06 -22.95 1.54
CA THR A 153 7.97 -23.93 1.69
C THR A 153 8.21 -25.21 0.91
N ILE A 154 8.88 -25.12 -0.23
CA ILE A 154 9.14 -26.23 -1.15
C ILE A 154 10.49 -26.86 -0.79
N VAL A 155 11.55 -26.06 -0.87
CA VAL A 155 12.93 -26.54 -0.83
C VAL A 155 13.40 -26.79 0.60
N GLY A 156 12.83 -26.11 1.61
CA GLY A 156 13.49 -25.94 2.90
C GLY A 156 14.56 -24.85 2.83
N HIS A 157 15.34 -24.70 3.91
CA HIS A 157 16.51 -23.82 3.92
C HIS A 157 17.78 -24.60 3.62
#